data_AF-A0AAX6QJI5-F1
#
_entry.id   AF-A0AAX6QJI5-F1
#
_cell.length_a   1.000
_cell.length_b   1.000
_cell.length_c   1.000
_cell.angle_alpha   90.00
_cell.angle_beta   90.00
_cell.angle_gamma   90.00
#
_symmetry.space_group_name_H-M   'P 1'
#
loop_
_entity.id
_entity.type
_entity.pdbx_description
1 polymer ?
#
loop_
_entity_poly.entity_id
_entity_poly.type
_entity_poly.pdbx_seq_one_letter_code
_entity_poly.pdbx_strand_id
1 'polypeptide(L)'
;MKPDPAGGCVLLLLLMAMVLTRTGAVPVSSALSVSSDARHCHVAQFKSLSPLELQAFKSAKDAFEERLLLKDSRCSSRLFPRAWDLRRLQVWERVVALHAELALTLEVLGSVRDPALEDVLEQPLRTLRHIHSQLRACVPAQPKAAHRPCSHRLSRWLQRLNQATKK
;
A
#
# COMPACT_ATOMS: atom_id res chain seq x y z
N MET A 1 26.49 33.58 32.89
CA MET A 1 25.10 33.35 33.37
C MET A 1 24.52 32.16 32.61
N LYS A 2 23.90 31.25 33.36
CA LYS A 2 23.33 29.96 32.96
C LYS A 2 21.89 30.18 32.43
N PRO A 3 21.37 29.35 31.52
CA PRO A 3 20.14 29.60 30.76
C PRO A 3 18.88 29.06 31.47
N ASP A 4 17.69 29.39 30.93
CA ASP A 4 16.44 28.59 30.79
C ASP A 4 15.15 29.49 30.80
N PRO A 5 13.92 29.02 30.46
CA PRO A 5 13.38 28.95 29.09
C PRO A 5 11.84 29.19 29.00
N ALA A 6 11.32 30.16 28.22
CA ALA A 6 9.84 30.28 28.10
C ALA A 6 9.36 31.01 26.83
N GLY A 7 9.51 30.38 25.67
CA GLY A 7 8.95 30.88 24.41
C GLY A 7 7.83 30.02 23.81
N GLY A 8 7.52 28.87 24.43
CA GLY A 8 6.57 27.88 23.90
C GLY A 8 5.09 28.17 24.12
N CYS A 9 4.75 29.15 24.97
CA CYS A 9 3.35 29.42 25.32
C CYS A 9 2.64 30.48 24.46
N VAL A 10 3.36 31.25 23.63
CA VAL A 10 2.72 32.32 22.83
C VAL A 10 2.19 31.80 21.49
N LEU A 11 2.78 30.74 20.94
CA LEU A 11 2.36 30.17 19.64
C LEU A 11 1.06 29.36 19.75
N LEU A 12 0.81 28.74 20.91
CA LEU A 12 -0.42 27.98 21.19
C LEU A 12 -1.66 28.88 21.29
N LEU A 13 -1.51 30.15 21.66
CA LEU A 13 -2.61 31.11 21.74
C LEU A 13 -3.03 31.68 20.37
N LEU A 14 -2.16 31.64 19.36
CA LEU A 14 -2.48 32.12 18.00
C LEU A 14 -3.20 31.07 17.14
N LEU A 15 -3.10 29.78 17.46
CA LEU A 15 -3.73 28.71 16.67
C LEU A 15 -5.22 28.48 16.99
N MET A 16 -5.71 28.98 18.12
CA MET A 16 -7.12 28.82 18.52
C MET A 16 -8.04 29.96 18.03
N ALA A 17 -7.51 30.97 17.34
CA ALA A 17 -8.28 32.14 16.87
C ALA A 17 -8.83 32.02 15.43
N MET A 18 -8.65 30.87 14.76
CA MET A 18 -9.26 30.60 13.43
C MET A 18 -10.52 29.73 13.52
N VAL A 19 -11.22 29.82 14.65
CA VAL A 19 -12.61 29.39 14.78
C VAL A 19 -13.44 30.67 14.94
N LEU A 20 -14.45 30.82 14.08
CA LEU A 20 -15.37 31.97 13.94
C LEU A 20 -14.92 33.07 12.99
N THR A 21 -15.15 32.84 11.68
CA THR A 21 -15.86 33.80 10.80
C THR A 21 -15.91 33.26 9.37
N ARG A 22 -16.99 32.57 9.00
CA ARG A 22 -17.50 32.68 7.63
C ARG A 22 -18.97 32.28 7.55
N THR A 23 -19.83 33.27 7.76
CA THR A 23 -21.14 33.33 7.12
C THR A 23 -20.93 33.59 5.63
N GLY A 24 -21.52 32.77 4.79
CA GLY A 24 -21.42 32.86 3.35
C GLY A 24 -22.25 31.74 2.72
N ALA A 25 -23.56 31.98 2.62
CA ALA A 25 -24.50 31.09 1.98
C ALA A 25 -24.26 31.05 0.47
N VAL A 26 -23.90 29.88 -0.06
CA VAL A 26 -24.22 29.43 -1.43
C VAL A 26 -24.24 27.89 -1.41
N PRO A 27 -25.37 27.20 -1.62
CA PRO A 27 -25.34 25.82 -2.03
C PRO A 27 -25.61 25.77 -3.54
N VAL A 28 -24.54 25.81 -4.34
CA VAL A 28 -24.58 25.16 -5.65
C VAL A 28 -23.74 23.91 -5.48
N SER A 29 -24.42 22.85 -5.04
CA SER A 29 -23.89 21.50 -5.12
C SER A 29 -23.69 21.16 -6.59
N SER A 30 -22.53 21.53 -7.14
CA SER A 30 -21.97 20.74 -8.23
C SER A 30 -21.68 19.39 -7.60
N ALA A 31 -22.63 18.48 -7.76
CA ALA A 31 -22.45 17.07 -7.50
C ALA A 31 -21.24 16.63 -8.33
N LEU A 32 -20.06 16.66 -7.71
CA LEU A 32 -18.96 15.81 -8.13
C LEU A 32 -19.57 14.43 -8.10
N SER A 33 -19.82 13.86 -9.28
CA SER A 33 -20.31 12.51 -9.43
C SER A 33 -19.35 11.60 -8.67
N VAL A 34 -19.69 11.30 -7.42
CA VAL A 34 -19.12 10.20 -6.68
C VAL A 34 -19.46 9.00 -7.54
N SER A 35 -18.48 8.53 -8.29
CA SER A 35 -18.57 7.28 -9.00
C SER A 35 -19.13 6.26 -8.01
N SER A 36 -20.29 5.70 -8.32
CA SER A 36 -20.97 4.72 -7.45
C SER A 36 -20.10 3.48 -7.17
N ASP A 37 -18.97 3.36 -7.87
CA ASP A 37 -17.93 2.35 -7.73
C ASP A 37 -17.12 2.46 -6.42
N ALA A 38 -16.97 3.66 -5.84
CA ALA A 38 -16.17 3.87 -4.63
C ALA A 38 -16.83 3.30 -3.34
N ARG A 39 -18.12 2.94 -3.37
CA ARG A 39 -18.82 2.37 -2.20
C ARG A 39 -18.34 0.96 -1.79
N HIS A 40 -17.43 0.36 -2.56
CA HIS A 40 -16.94 -1.00 -2.34
C HIS A 40 -15.46 -1.07 -1.93
N CYS A 41 -14.76 0.07 -1.81
CA CYS A 41 -13.35 0.12 -1.41
C CYS A 41 -13.20 0.12 0.12
N HIS A 42 -13.07 -1.06 0.74
CA HIS A 42 -12.95 -1.23 2.19
C HIS A 42 -11.54 -1.62 2.63
N VAL A 43 -10.55 -0.77 2.37
CA VAL A 43 -9.15 -1.04 2.74
C VAL A 43 -8.76 -0.55 4.12
N ALA A 44 -9.60 0.29 4.76
CA ALA A 44 -9.32 0.86 6.07
C ALA A 44 -9.16 -0.22 7.16
N GLN A 45 -9.85 -1.35 7.01
CA GLN A 45 -9.74 -2.49 7.92
C GLN A 45 -8.34 -3.12 7.94
N PHE A 46 -7.54 -2.95 6.87
CA PHE A 46 -6.19 -3.50 6.77
C PHE A 46 -5.10 -2.54 7.28
N LYS A 47 -5.47 -1.42 7.93
CA LYS A 47 -4.50 -0.58 8.65
C LYS A 47 -3.80 -1.37 9.77
N SER A 48 -4.50 -2.34 10.34
CA SER A 48 -3.98 -3.27 11.33
C SER A 48 -4.49 -4.67 10.99
N LEU A 49 -3.57 -5.62 10.87
CA LEU A 49 -3.93 -7.03 10.79
C LEU A 49 -4.08 -7.60 12.20
N SER A 50 -4.87 -8.66 12.33
CA SER A 50 -5.03 -9.35 13.62
C SER A 50 -3.71 -10.00 14.07
N PRO A 51 -3.49 -10.18 15.39
CA PRO A 51 -2.30 -10.87 15.89
C PRO A 51 -2.15 -12.28 15.31
N LEU A 52 -3.27 -12.97 15.08
CA LEU A 52 -3.29 -14.31 14.49
C LEU A 52 -2.78 -14.29 13.04
N GLU A 53 -3.24 -13.34 12.22
CA GLU A 53 -2.75 -13.18 10.85
C GLU A 53 -1.26 -12.83 10.83
N LEU A 54 -0.83 -11.89 11.68
CA LEU A 54 0.58 -11.51 11.79
C LEU A 54 1.47 -12.70 12.19
N GLN A 55 1.00 -13.54 13.11
CA GLN A 55 1.71 -14.75 13.51
C GLN A 55 1.79 -15.75 12.35
N ALA A 56 0.72 -15.95 11.60
CA ALA A 56 0.73 -16.80 10.41
C ALA A 56 1.71 -16.30 9.34
N PHE A 57 1.73 -14.99 9.08
CA PHE A 57 2.71 -14.38 8.16
C PHE A 57 4.15 -14.57 8.65
N LYS A 58 4.38 -14.42 9.95
CA LYS A 58 5.69 -14.63 10.55
C LYS A 58 6.15 -16.09 10.37
N SER A 59 5.31 -17.06 10.73
CA SER A 59 5.61 -18.48 10.56
C SER A 59 5.91 -18.84 9.11
N ALA A 60 5.15 -18.30 8.16
CA ALA A 60 5.40 -18.52 6.74
C ALA A 60 6.72 -17.91 6.26
N LYS A 61 7.03 -16.69 6.70
CA LYS A 61 8.30 -16.03 6.39
C LYS A 61 9.49 -16.84 6.92
N ASP A 62 9.41 -17.28 8.17
CA ASP A 62 10.49 -18.01 8.82
C ASP A 62 10.72 -19.37 8.12
N ALA A 63 9.66 -20.11 7.80
CA ALA A 63 9.75 -21.35 7.02
C ALA A 63 10.33 -21.13 5.61
N PHE A 64 9.97 -20.03 4.94
CA PHE A 64 10.57 -19.67 3.65
C PHE A 64 12.06 -19.39 3.76
N GLU A 65 12.48 -18.63 4.77
CA GLU A 65 13.89 -18.30 5.00
C GLU A 65 14.70 -19.58 5.24
N GLU A 66 14.20 -20.49 6.07
CA GLU A 66 14.83 -21.81 6.29
C GLU A 66 14.97 -22.62 5.00
N ARG A 67 13.92 -22.67 4.16
CA ARG A 67 13.98 -23.35 2.87
C ARG A 67 14.91 -22.67 1.87
N LEU A 68 14.96 -21.34 1.85
CA LEU A 68 15.85 -20.57 0.98
C LEU A 68 17.32 -20.71 1.38
N LEU A 69 17.64 -20.90 2.67
CA LEU A 69 19.02 -21.20 3.09
C LEU A 69 19.55 -22.50 2.48
N LEU A 70 18.66 -23.44 2.15
CA LEU A 70 19.02 -24.70 1.50
C LEU A 70 19.19 -24.57 -0.03
N LYS A 71 18.78 -23.44 -0.62
CA LYS A 71 18.90 -23.17 -2.06
C LYS A 71 19.88 -22.03 -2.29
N ASP A 72 20.93 -22.30 -3.07
CA ASP A 72 21.92 -21.29 -3.48
C ASP A 72 21.37 -20.36 -4.60
N SER A 73 20.13 -19.90 -4.47
CA SER A 73 19.46 -19.05 -5.45
C SER A 73 19.58 -17.58 -5.04
N ARG A 74 20.45 -16.83 -5.72
CA ARG A 74 20.51 -15.38 -5.61
C ARG A 74 19.94 -14.73 -6.87
N CYS A 75 19.09 -13.72 -6.69
CA CYS A 75 18.62 -12.90 -7.79
C CYS A 75 19.76 -12.00 -8.27
N SER A 76 19.94 -11.85 -9.59
CA SER A 76 20.92 -10.93 -10.20
C SER A 76 20.63 -9.46 -9.87
N SER A 77 19.37 -9.14 -9.53
CA SER A 77 18.96 -7.81 -9.11
C SER A 77 17.88 -7.88 -8.03
N ARG A 78 17.81 -6.85 -7.18
CA ARG A 78 16.78 -6.73 -6.15
C ARG A 78 15.45 -6.30 -6.80
N LEU A 79 14.45 -7.17 -6.77
CA LEU A 79 13.10 -6.86 -7.23
C LEU A 79 12.49 -5.69 -6.45
N PHE A 80 12.68 -5.70 -5.12
CA PHE A 80 12.26 -4.64 -4.20
C PHE A 80 13.47 -3.86 -3.66
N PRO A 81 13.83 -2.70 -4.24
CA PRO A 81 14.93 -1.86 -3.74
C PRO A 81 14.56 -1.25 -2.40
N ARG A 82 15.54 -1.14 -1.49
CA ARG A 82 15.35 -0.45 -0.19
C ARG A 82 14.91 1.01 -0.33
N ALA A 83 15.27 1.68 -1.43
CA ALA A 83 14.90 3.07 -1.69
C ALA A 83 13.48 3.24 -2.29
N TRP A 84 12.79 2.14 -2.59
CA TRP A 84 11.41 2.16 -3.05
C TRP A 84 10.48 2.38 -1.84
N ASP A 85 9.62 3.39 -1.92
CA ASP A 85 8.67 3.75 -0.87
C ASP A 85 7.42 4.35 -1.52
N LEU A 86 6.26 3.76 -1.23
CA LEU A 86 4.96 4.21 -1.73
C LEU A 86 4.68 5.67 -1.35
N ARG A 87 5.20 6.18 -0.22
CA ARG A 87 5.02 7.58 0.20
C ARG A 87 5.57 8.59 -0.83
N ARG A 88 6.48 8.17 -1.71
CA ARG A 88 7.04 8.98 -2.82
C ARG A 88 6.11 9.12 -4.03
N LEU A 89 4.99 8.40 -4.03
CA LEU A 89 3.97 8.45 -5.08
C LEU A 89 2.77 9.31 -4.65
N GLN A 90 1.99 9.78 -5.62
CA GLN A 90 0.70 10.41 -5.35
C GLN A 90 -0.27 9.41 -4.71
N VAL A 91 -1.26 9.90 -3.96
CA VAL A 91 -2.15 9.03 -3.16
C VAL A 91 -2.82 7.93 -3.99
N TRP A 92 -3.33 8.26 -5.18
CA TRP A 92 -3.96 7.28 -6.07
C TRP A 92 -2.94 6.29 -6.68
N GLU A 93 -1.73 6.75 -7.00
CA GLU A 93 -0.65 5.91 -7.53
C GLU A 93 -0.16 4.87 -6.51
N ARG A 94 -0.27 5.18 -5.20
CA ARG A 94 0.10 4.24 -4.13
C ARG A 94 -0.73 2.97 -4.17
N VAL A 95 -2.03 3.12 -4.40
CA VAL A 95 -2.96 1.97 -4.48
C VAL A 95 -2.64 1.13 -5.71
N VAL A 96 -2.33 1.77 -6.84
CA VAL A 96 -1.92 1.07 -8.08
C VAL A 96 -0.60 0.30 -7.88
N ALA A 97 0.40 0.94 -7.27
CA ALA A 97 1.69 0.30 -6.99
C ALA A 97 1.52 -0.87 -6.01
N LEU A 98 0.83 -0.67 -4.89
CA LEU A 98 0.59 -1.70 -3.89
C LEU A 98 -0.17 -2.89 -4.48
N HIS A 99 -1.19 -2.63 -5.30
CA HIS A 99 -1.94 -3.68 -5.99
C HIS A 99 -1.02 -4.54 -6.89
N ALA A 100 -0.13 -3.91 -7.65
CA ALA A 100 0.82 -4.63 -8.50
C ALA A 100 1.88 -5.42 -7.71
N GLU A 101 2.39 -4.85 -6.61
CA GLU A 101 3.34 -5.55 -5.72
C GLU A 101 2.70 -6.78 -5.07
N LEU A 102 1.45 -6.64 -4.62
CA LEU A 102 0.69 -7.73 -4.02
C LEU A 102 0.32 -8.81 -5.06
N ALA A 103 -0.03 -8.41 -6.29
CA ALA A 103 -0.28 -9.35 -7.38
C ALA A 103 0.95 -10.22 -7.66
N LEU A 104 2.13 -9.60 -7.79
CA LEU A 104 3.39 -10.34 -7.97
C LEU A 104 3.67 -11.27 -6.78
N THR A 105 3.44 -10.80 -5.57
CA THR A 105 3.67 -11.59 -4.34
C THR A 105 2.77 -12.82 -4.32
N LEU A 106 1.48 -12.66 -4.65
CA LEU A 106 0.53 -13.76 -4.75
C LEU A 106 0.88 -14.76 -5.85
N GLU A 107 1.36 -14.29 -6.99
CA GLU A 107 1.82 -15.14 -8.09
C GLU A 107 3.01 -16.00 -7.66
N VAL A 108 4.05 -15.37 -7.07
CA VAL A 108 5.26 -16.07 -6.61
C VAL A 108 4.91 -17.06 -5.50
N LEU A 109 4.24 -16.62 -4.44
CA LEU A 109 3.90 -17.50 -3.30
C LEU A 109 2.92 -18.60 -3.70
N GLY A 110 1.97 -18.31 -4.59
CA GLY A 110 1.01 -19.30 -5.10
C GLY A 110 1.62 -20.31 -6.08
N SER A 111 2.78 -20.02 -6.66
CA SER A 111 3.52 -20.95 -7.51
C SER A 111 4.35 -21.96 -6.73
N VAL A 112 4.55 -21.77 -5.42
CA VAL A 112 5.35 -22.67 -4.59
C VAL A 112 4.64 -24.02 -4.46
N ARG A 113 5.35 -25.09 -4.82
CA ARG A 113 4.86 -26.48 -4.78
C ARG A 113 5.58 -27.33 -3.73
N ASP A 114 6.32 -26.70 -2.83
CA ASP A 114 6.98 -27.41 -1.73
C ASP A 114 5.92 -27.84 -0.70
N PRO A 115 5.70 -29.15 -0.50
CA PRO A 115 4.68 -29.63 0.41
C PRO A 115 4.88 -29.16 1.85
N ALA A 116 6.13 -28.91 2.28
CA ALA A 116 6.39 -28.43 3.63
C ALA A 116 6.01 -26.95 3.83
N LEU A 117 5.84 -26.20 2.74
CA LEU A 117 5.41 -24.80 2.78
C LEU A 117 3.91 -24.64 2.52
N GLU A 118 3.25 -25.65 1.97
CA GLU A 118 1.84 -25.57 1.56
C GLU A 118 0.92 -25.22 2.73
N ASP A 119 0.99 -26.00 3.82
CA ASP A 119 0.16 -25.79 5.02
C ASP A 119 0.42 -24.43 5.67
N VAL A 120 1.69 -24.03 5.77
CA VAL A 120 2.08 -22.77 6.43
C VAL A 120 1.68 -21.56 5.58
N LEU A 121 1.57 -21.72 4.25
CA LEU A 121 1.19 -20.66 3.33
C LEU A 121 -0.31 -20.49 3.14
N GLU A 122 -1.12 -21.50 3.50
CA GLU A 122 -2.55 -21.49 3.21
C GLU A 122 -3.23 -20.22 3.75
N GLN A 123 -3.04 -19.95 5.05
CA GLN A 123 -3.64 -18.80 5.72
C GLN A 123 -3.07 -17.45 5.21
N PRO A 124 -1.74 -17.24 5.12
CA PRO A 124 -1.17 -16.04 4.49
C PRO A 124 -1.70 -15.76 3.09
N LEU A 125 -1.75 -16.78 2.22
CA LEU A 125 -2.26 -16.63 0.85
C LEU A 125 -3.74 -16.26 0.83
N ARG A 126 -4.54 -16.85 1.72
CA ARG A 126 -5.96 -16.51 1.87
C ARG A 126 -6.13 -15.03 2.26
N THR A 127 -5.39 -14.56 3.26
CA THR A 127 -5.42 -13.16 3.69
C THR A 127 -4.93 -12.22 2.58
N LEU A 128 -3.82 -12.52 1.91
CA LEU A 128 -3.31 -11.70 0.80
C LEU A 128 -4.30 -11.62 -0.38
N ARG A 129 -4.97 -12.72 -0.74
CA ARG A 129 -6.01 -12.73 -1.79
C ARG A 129 -7.21 -11.87 -1.39
N HIS A 130 -7.61 -11.91 -0.12
CA HIS A 130 -8.68 -11.06 0.39
C HIS A 130 -8.31 -9.57 0.33
N ILE A 131 -7.09 -9.20 0.75
CA ILE A 131 -6.59 -7.83 0.63
C ILE A 131 -6.53 -7.39 -0.84
N HIS A 132 -6.04 -8.26 -1.72
CA HIS A 132 -5.93 -7.98 -3.15
C HIS A 132 -7.30 -7.73 -3.80
N SER A 133 -8.32 -8.54 -3.48
CA SER A 133 -9.67 -8.33 -4.02
C SER A 133 -10.29 -7.02 -3.55
N GLN A 134 -10.08 -6.63 -2.29
CA GLN A 134 -10.52 -5.34 -1.76
C GLN A 134 -9.76 -4.17 -2.36
N LEU A 135 -8.44 -4.30 -2.56
CA LEU A 135 -7.62 -3.27 -3.22
C LEU A 135 -8.03 -3.05 -4.68
N ARG A 136 -8.42 -4.10 -5.40
CA ARG A 136 -8.86 -4.01 -6.80
C ARG A 136 -10.04 -3.05 -6.96
N ALA A 137 -10.98 -3.05 -6.01
CA ALA A 137 -12.12 -2.12 -6.00
C ALA A 137 -11.70 -0.65 -5.75
N CYS A 138 -10.49 -0.40 -5.25
CA CYS A 138 -9.93 0.92 -5.01
C CYS A 138 -9.06 1.43 -6.17
N VAL A 139 -8.71 0.57 -7.13
CA VAL A 139 -7.88 0.94 -8.28
C VAL A 139 -8.79 1.60 -9.34
N PRO A 140 -8.50 2.83 -9.77
CA PRO A 140 -9.29 3.48 -10.81
C PRO A 140 -9.30 2.66 -12.10
N ALA A 141 -10.48 2.41 -12.66
CA ALA A 141 -10.66 1.54 -13.84
C ALA A 141 -9.86 1.97 -15.08
N GLN A 142 -9.54 3.26 -15.22
CA GLN A 142 -8.54 3.84 -16.12
C GLN A 142 -8.55 5.36 -15.91
N PRO A 143 -7.53 6.10 -16.36
CA PRO A 143 -7.59 7.54 -16.39
C PRO A 143 -8.62 7.95 -17.45
N LYS A 144 -9.87 8.19 -17.03
CA LYS A 144 -10.81 9.01 -17.83
C LYS A 144 -10.03 10.25 -18.26
N ALA A 145 -10.12 10.63 -19.54
CA ALA A 145 -9.29 11.58 -20.30
C ALA A 145 -8.84 12.91 -19.62
N ALA A 146 -9.28 13.19 -18.39
CA ALA A 146 -8.85 14.28 -17.52
C ALA A 146 -7.79 13.89 -16.46
N HIS A 147 -7.42 12.61 -16.29
CA HIS A 147 -6.38 12.22 -15.32
C HIS A 147 -4.97 12.40 -15.91
N ARG A 148 -4.11 13.11 -15.16
CA ARG A 148 -2.69 13.32 -15.47
C ARG A 148 -2.01 11.96 -15.75
N PRO A 149 -1.13 11.86 -16.76
CA PRO A 149 -0.40 10.63 -17.03
C PRO A 149 0.32 10.12 -15.77
N CYS A 150 0.38 8.79 -15.62
CA CYS A 150 1.11 8.14 -14.54
C CYS A 150 2.51 8.72 -14.40
N SER A 151 2.97 8.94 -13.18
CA SER A 151 4.33 9.43 -12.97
C SER A 151 5.35 8.48 -13.59
N HIS A 152 6.45 9.05 -14.07
CA HIS A 152 7.59 8.27 -14.57
C HIS A 152 8.06 7.25 -13.51
N ARG A 153 7.98 7.61 -12.22
CA ARG A 153 8.36 6.72 -11.11
C ARG A 153 7.47 5.47 -11.05
N LEU A 154 6.14 5.64 -11.09
CA LEU A 154 5.20 4.52 -11.11
C LEU A 154 5.38 3.67 -12.37
N SER A 155 5.47 4.28 -13.55
CA SER A 155 5.64 3.56 -14.81
C SER A 155 6.88 2.65 -14.81
N ARG A 156 8.05 3.17 -14.40
CA ARG A 156 9.27 2.35 -14.27
C ARG A 156 9.12 1.22 -13.26
N TRP A 157 8.40 1.45 -12.18
CA TRP A 157 8.17 0.43 -11.15
C TRP A 157 7.32 -0.72 -11.68
N LEU A 158 6.17 -0.41 -12.29
CA LEU A 158 5.29 -1.41 -12.90
C LEU A 158 6.01 -2.20 -14.00
N GLN A 159 6.81 -1.52 -14.82
CA GLN A 159 7.64 -2.18 -15.84
C GLN A 159 8.63 -3.17 -15.22
N ARG A 160 9.27 -2.80 -14.10
CA ARG A 160 10.20 -3.70 -13.39
C ARG A 160 9.49 -4.94 -12.87
N LEU A 161 8.32 -4.79 -12.24
CA LEU A 161 7.54 -5.92 -11.73
C LEU A 161 7.15 -6.87 -12.86
N ASN A 162 6.70 -6.34 -14.01
CA ASN A 162 6.37 -7.14 -15.18
C ASN A 162 7.58 -7.83 -15.83
N GLN A 163 8.79 -7.28 -15.67
CA GLN A 163 10.01 -7.94 -16.14
C GLN A 163 10.46 -9.06 -15.19
N ALA A 164 10.09 -8.99 -13.91
CA ALA A 164 10.45 -9.99 -12.91
C ALA A 164 9.76 -11.34 -13.15
N THR A 165 8.58 -11.35 -13.75
CA THR A 165 7.83 -12.58 -14.07
C THR A 165 8.26 -13.21 -15.40
N LYS A 166 9.05 -12.50 -16.21
CA LYS A 166 9.46 -12.92 -17.56
C LYS A 166 10.90 -13.43 -17.63
N LYS A 167 11.66 -13.28 -16.56
CA LYS A 167 13.07 -13.64 -16.46
C LYS A 167 13.24 -14.79 -15.48
#